data_AF-A0A392UQK7-F1
#
_entry.id   AF-A0A392UQK7-F1
#
_cell.length_a   1.000
_cell.length_b   1.000
_cell.length_c   1.000
_cell.angle_alpha   90.00
_cell.angle_beta   90.00
_cell.angle_gamma   90.00
#
_symmetry.space_group_name_H-M   'P 1'
#
loop_
_entity.id
_entity.type
_entity.pdbx_description
1 polymer ?
#
loop_
_entity_poly.entity_id
_entity_poly.type
_entity_poly.pdbx_seq_one_letter_code
_entity_poly.pdbx_strand_id
1 'polypeptide(L)' 'AIGDANCWMTPVYNYLANGALPSDQKEAAVVRRRSCAYVILDSNL' A
#
# COMPACT_ATOMS: atom_id res chain seq x y z
N ALA A 1 -0.50 -14.97 -11.00
CA ALA A 1 -1.67 -15.19 -10.12
C ALA A 1 -1.89 -13.94 -9.28
N ILE A 2 -3.13 -13.48 -9.12
CA ILE A 2 -3.47 -12.41 -8.16
C ILE A 2 -3.39 -13.06 -6.77
N GLY A 3 -2.40 -12.68 -5.97
CA GLY A 3 -2.09 -13.34 -4.69
C GLY A 3 -0.63 -13.76 -4.52
N ASP A 4 0.26 -13.44 -5.46
CA ASP A 4 1.70 -13.62 -5.25
C ASP A 4 2.16 -12.73 -4.08
N ALA A 5 2.81 -13.30 -3.08
CA ALA A 5 3.35 -12.55 -1.94
C ALA A 5 4.40 -11.51 -2.36
N ASN A 6 4.91 -11.59 -3.59
CA ASN A 6 5.78 -10.57 -4.21
C ASN A 6 5.01 -9.44 -4.92
N CYS A 7 3.68 -9.46 -4.92
CA CYS A 7 2.91 -8.39 -5.53
C CYS A 7 3.03 -7.13 -4.67
N TRP A 8 3.71 -6.14 -5.24
CA TRP A 8 3.98 -4.85 -4.61
C TRP A 8 2.73 -4.11 -4.11
N MET A 9 1.54 -4.51 -4.59
CA MET A 9 0.25 -3.93 -4.24
C MET A 9 -0.29 -4.47 -2.91
N THR A 10 0.03 -5.71 -2.54
CA THR A 10 -0.44 -6.34 -1.29
C THR A 10 -0.20 -5.48 -0.03
N PRO A 11 1.01 -4.94 0.22
CA PRO A 11 1.23 -4.09 1.39
C PRO A 11 0.59 -2.70 1.26
N VAL A 12 0.40 -2.19 0.04
CA VAL A 12 -0.29 -0.91 -0.21
C VAL A 12 -1.78 -1.04 0.09
N TYR A 13 -2.42 -2.11 -0.37
CA TYR A 13 -3.82 -2.40 -0.08
C TYR A 13 -4.07 -2.60 1.42
N ASN A 14 -3.23 -3.41 2.09
CA ASN A 14 -3.35 -3.62 3.53
C ASN A 14 -3.19 -2.32 4.33
N TYR A 15 -2.31 -1.42 3.90
CA TYR A 15 -2.16 -0.11 4.52
C TYR A 15 -3.40 0.78 4.32
N LEU A 16 -3.94 0.83 3.10
CA LEU A 16 -5.13 1.64 2.79
C LEU A 16 -6.39 1.09 3.48
N ALA A 17 -6.59 -0.23 3.49
CA ALA A 17 -7.78 -0.86 4.03
C ALA A 17 -7.76 -1.00 5.56
N ASN A 18 -6.61 -1.34 6.14
CA ASN A 18 -6.49 -1.71 7.55
C ASN A 18 -5.54 -0.80 8.36
N GLY A 19 -4.88 0.17 7.72
CA GLY A 19 -3.87 1.02 8.37
C GLY A 19 -2.58 0.28 8.74
N ALA A 20 -2.40 -0.97 8.30
CA ALA A 20 -1.27 -1.81 8.66
C ALA A 20 -0.02 -1.47 7.85
N LEU A 21 1.10 -1.16 8.52
CA LEU A 21 2.40 -0.92 7.89
C LEU A 21 3.37 -2.08 8.13
N PRO A 22 4.29 -2.35 7.18
CA PRO A 22 5.41 -3.25 7.40
C PRO A 22 6.26 -2.81 8.59
N SER A 23 6.85 -3.76 9.32
CA SER A 23 7.78 -3.46 10.41
C SER A 23 9.13 -2.93 9.91
N ASP A 24 9.49 -3.22 8.66
CA ASP A 24 10.68 -2.64 8.03
C ASP A 24 10.40 -1.19 7.64
N GLN A 25 11.23 -0.26 8.14
CA GLN A 25 11.02 1.17 7.91
C GLN A 25 11.17 1.58 6.44
N LYS A 26 12.02 0.91 5.66
CA LYS A 26 12.20 1.23 4.24
C LYS A 26 10.96 0.81 3.47
N GLU A 27 10.44 -0.38 3.73
CA GLU A 27 9.20 -0.84 3.13
C GLU A 27 8.01 0.03 3.55
N ALA A 28 7.92 0.40 4.83
CA ALA A 28 6.88 1.31 5.32
C ALA A 28 6.92 2.66 4.60
N ALA A 29 8.10 3.23 4.36
CA ALA A 29 8.24 4.48 3.61
C ALA A 29 7.77 4.33 2.14
N VAL A 30 8.11 3.21 1.50
CA VAL A 30 7.66 2.90 0.12
C VAL A 30 6.14 2.75 0.07
N VAL A 31 5.55 2.01 1.01
CA VAL A 31 4.10 1.79 1.11
C VAL A 31 3.37 3.12 1.31
N ARG A 32 3.82 3.96 2.24
CA ARG A 32 3.24 5.30 2.46
C ARG A 32 3.30 6.15 1.20
N ARG A 33 4.47 6.24 0.55
CA ARG A 33 4.64 7.04 -0.66
C ARG A 33 3.74 6.56 -1.80
N ARG A 34 3.62 5.25 -2.00
CA ARG A 34 2.74 4.67 -3.03
C ARG A 34 1.27 4.88 -2.69
N SER A 35 0.87 4.65 -1.45
CA SER A 35 -0.52 4.83 -1.00
C SER A 35 -1.04 6.25 -1.23
N CYS A 36 -0.20 7.28 -1.05
CA CYS A 36 -0.58 8.67 -1.34
C CYS A 36 -1.02 8.88 -2.79
N ALA A 37 -0.44 8.15 -3.75
CA ALA A 37 -0.85 8.24 -5.16
C ALA A 37 -2.23 7.61 -5.41
N TYR A 38 -2.65 6.64 -4.59
CA TYR A 38 -3.94 5.95 -4.70
C TYR A 38 -5.07 6.65 -3.94
N VAL A 39 -4.80 7.25 -2.79
CA VAL A 39 -5.80 8.07 -2.06
C VAL A 39 -6.30 9.23 -2.93
N ILE A 40 -5.43 9.80 -3.77
CA ILE A 40 -5.79 10.88 -4.70
C ILE A 40 -6.80 10.39 -5.76
N LEU A 41 -6.75 9.12 -6.16
CA LEU A 41 -7.71 8.52 -7.09
C LEU A 41 -9.05 8.21 -6.43
N ASP A 42 -9.05 7.74 -5.17
CA ASP A 42 -10.26 7.44 -4.41
C ASP A 42 -11.06 8.71 -4.06
N SER A 43 -10.36 9.83 -3.83
CA SER A 43 -10.97 11.13 -3.51
C SER A 43 -11.56 11.90 -4.71
N ASN A 44 -11.51 11.33 -5.92
CA ASN A 44 -12.04 11.96 -7.14
C ASN A 44 -13.25 11.22 -7.73
N LEU A 45 -13.86 10.30 -6.98
CA LEU A 45 -15.09 9.60 -7.34
C LEU A 45 -16.28 10.10 -6.50
#